data_AF-A0A4Q1D6U7-F1
#
_entry.id   AF-A0A4Q1D6U7-F1
#
_cell.length_a   1.000
_cell.length_b   1.000
_cell.length_c   1.000
_cell.angle_alpha   90.00
_cell.angle_beta   90.00
_cell.angle_gamma   90.00
#
_symmetry.space_group_name_H-M   'P 1'
#
loop_
_entity.id
_entity.type
_entity.pdbx_description
1 polymer ?
#
loop_
_entity_poly.entity_id
_entity_poly.type
_entity_poly.pdbx_seq_one_letter_code
_entity_poly.pdbx_strand_id
1 'polypeptide(L)'
;MQIPRDSQNRQELKIIFLGIASISGKLRCETGLHIGAGNDELKIGGIDRYVIKTADNKPYIPGSSFKGKGRSLFEKWQGLSSNRRGADKIYRYEADDIDTALSCELSRLFGSTSNDGNKLNFPARLIVRDLLPEKTTLEKKSENTIDRLSAHANPRTNERVSDGSVFKLYLDYNLEVISDDYGNIYLGAKNNGDPQKSGIDGYIADTIDDLKNIFNVLLLLQHSYLGGNGSRGYGRVSFTDLTLEIKTISELLSIENTAKPIIFESTKPKEIRQEIESKKVEIKEYISSYYTKVCSR
;
A
#
# COMPACT_ATOMS: atom_id res chain seq x y z
N MET A 1 1.70 -19.92 -3.14
CA MET A 1 2.44 -19.12 -2.15
C MET A 1 3.59 -19.99 -1.68
N GLN A 2 4.84 -19.68 -2.03
CA GLN A 2 5.97 -20.48 -1.55
C GLN A 2 6.21 -20.14 -0.09
N ILE A 3 6.03 -21.16 0.74
CA ILE A 3 6.21 -21.09 2.18
C ILE A 3 7.70 -20.96 2.50
N PRO A 4 8.09 -20.08 3.44
CA PRO A 4 9.47 -19.98 3.83
C PRO A 4 9.99 -21.24 4.55
N ARG A 5 11.19 -21.68 4.17
CA ARG A 5 12.00 -22.66 4.91
C ARG A 5 13.08 -21.87 5.65
N ASP A 6 13.26 -22.14 6.94
CA ASP A 6 14.42 -21.61 7.63
C ASP A 6 15.71 -22.14 6.97
N SER A 7 16.66 -21.24 6.74
CA SER A 7 17.96 -21.52 6.12
C SER A 7 18.88 -22.34 7.01
N GLN A 8 18.60 -22.44 8.32
CA GLN A 8 19.43 -23.15 9.30
C GLN A 8 18.82 -24.46 9.80
N ASN A 9 17.49 -24.60 9.84
CA ASN A 9 16.79 -25.85 10.17
C ASN A 9 15.65 -26.08 9.18
N ARG A 10 15.43 -27.34 8.78
CA ARG A 10 14.31 -27.74 7.88
C ARG A 10 12.94 -27.61 8.55
N GLN A 11 12.59 -26.42 9.04
CA GLN A 11 11.29 -26.10 9.63
C GLN A 11 10.37 -25.59 8.52
N GLU A 12 9.16 -26.16 8.43
CA GLU A 12 8.14 -25.68 7.51
C GLU A 12 7.41 -24.50 8.16
N LEU A 13 7.41 -23.34 7.50
CA LEU A 13 6.63 -22.21 7.96
C LEU A 13 5.19 -22.33 7.47
N LYS A 14 4.26 -21.66 8.10
CA LYS A 14 2.84 -21.65 7.71
C LYS A 14 2.33 -20.23 7.87
N ILE A 15 1.55 -19.79 6.88
CA ILE A 15 0.85 -18.51 6.96
C ILE A 15 -0.55 -18.82 7.44
N ILE A 16 -0.88 -18.30 8.62
CA ILE A 16 -2.19 -18.40 9.25
C ILE A 16 -2.93 -17.09 8.98
N PHE A 17 -4.01 -17.17 8.21
CA PHE A 17 -4.87 -16.02 7.92
C PHE A 17 -5.88 -15.81 9.04
N LEU A 18 -5.73 -14.71 9.78
CA LEU A 18 -6.59 -14.34 10.90
C LEU A 18 -7.79 -13.49 10.48
N GLY A 19 -7.70 -12.77 9.36
CA GLY A 19 -8.73 -11.83 8.92
C GLY A 19 -8.21 -10.75 7.99
N ILE A 20 -8.99 -9.67 7.85
CA ILE A 20 -8.69 -8.55 6.96
C ILE A 20 -8.98 -7.23 7.65
N ALA A 21 -8.16 -6.21 7.35
CA ALA A 21 -8.47 -4.83 7.61
C ALA A 21 -8.71 -4.12 6.28
N SER A 22 -9.97 -3.79 5.98
CA SER A 22 -10.36 -3.14 4.74
C SER A 22 -10.47 -1.63 4.94
N ILE A 23 -9.78 -0.88 4.09
CA ILE A 23 -9.81 0.58 4.04
C ILE A 23 -10.54 0.99 2.78
N SER A 24 -11.64 1.71 2.93
CA SER A 24 -12.38 2.29 1.81
C SER A 24 -12.50 3.80 1.93
N GLY A 25 -12.78 4.46 0.81
CA GLY A 25 -13.13 5.88 0.80
C GLY A 25 -13.00 6.51 -0.58
N LYS A 26 -12.66 7.79 -0.63
CA LYS A 26 -12.55 8.54 -1.89
C LYS A 26 -11.21 9.24 -1.99
N LEU A 27 -10.61 9.18 -3.18
CA LEU A 27 -9.49 10.02 -3.60
C LEU A 27 -10.04 11.14 -4.49
N ARG A 28 -9.80 12.40 -4.12
CA ARG A 28 -10.13 13.57 -4.93
C ARG A 28 -8.87 14.18 -5.54
N CYS A 29 -8.95 14.57 -6.81
CA CYS A 29 -7.92 15.34 -7.49
C CYS A 29 -8.06 16.82 -7.12
N GLU A 30 -7.07 17.36 -6.41
CA GLU A 30 -6.97 18.80 -6.08
C GLU A 30 -6.34 19.59 -7.23
N THR A 31 -5.51 18.93 -8.04
CA THR A 31 -5.04 19.43 -9.33
C THR A 31 -5.17 18.35 -10.38
N GLY A 32 -5.09 18.73 -11.66
CA GLY A 32 -5.18 17.76 -12.75
C GLY A 32 -4.16 16.64 -12.63
N LEU A 33 -4.59 15.40 -12.90
CA LEU A 33 -3.81 14.16 -12.70
C LEU A 33 -3.53 13.50 -14.05
N HIS A 34 -2.26 13.14 -14.29
CA HIS A 34 -1.87 12.37 -15.47
C HIS A 34 -1.21 11.05 -15.05
N ILE A 35 -1.82 9.93 -15.46
CA ILE A 35 -1.24 8.59 -15.37
C ILE A 35 -1.30 8.01 -16.78
N GLY A 36 -0.15 7.90 -17.44
CA GLY A 36 -0.03 7.36 -18.80
C GLY A 36 0.52 5.93 -18.82
N ALA A 37 0.30 5.21 -19.92
CA ALA A 37 0.84 3.87 -20.15
C ALA A 37 2.00 3.94 -21.15
N GLY A 38 3.22 4.16 -20.66
CA GLY A 38 4.43 4.05 -21.49
C GLY A 38 4.42 4.92 -22.75
N ASN A 39 5.27 4.58 -23.73
CA ASN A 39 5.34 5.30 -25.00
C ASN A 39 4.09 5.00 -25.84
N ASP A 40 3.02 5.77 -25.63
CA ASP A 40 1.89 5.82 -26.56
C ASP A 40 2.41 6.23 -27.95
N GLU A 41 2.15 5.40 -28.96
CA GLU A 41 2.24 5.85 -30.36
C GLU A 41 1.35 7.08 -30.53
N LEU A 42 1.87 8.14 -31.17
CA LEU A 42 1.11 9.34 -31.48
C LEU A 42 -0.18 8.97 -32.23
N LYS A 43 -1.32 8.95 -31.51
CA LYS A 43 -2.62 8.72 -32.12
C LYS A 43 -3.07 9.98 -32.85
N ILE A 44 -3.83 9.80 -33.93
CA ILE A 44 -4.42 10.83 -34.79
C ILE A 44 -5.38 11.70 -33.94
N GLY A 45 -4.84 12.73 -33.29
CA GLY A 45 -5.61 13.55 -32.32
C GLY A 45 -4.85 14.70 -31.64
N GLY A 46 -3.58 14.91 -31.97
CA GLY A 46 -2.76 16.02 -31.47
C GLY A 46 -2.46 15.98 -29.97
N ILE A 47 -2.64 14.82 -29.32
CA ILE A 47 -2.22 14.56 -27.94
C ILE A 47 -0.99 13.67 -27.99
N ASP A 48 0.07 14.09 -27.30
CA ASP A 48 1.34 13.36 -27.19
C ASP A 48 1.26 12.22 -26.18
N ARG A 49 0.50 12.38 -25.10
CA ARG A 49 0.39 11.39 -24.00
C ARG A 49 -1.03 11.25 -23.50
N TYR A 50 -1.57 10.05 -23.55
CA TYR A 50 -2.92 9.77 -23.10
C TYR A 50 -2.94 9.35 -21.63
N VAL A 51 -4.08 9.57 -20.98
CA VAL A 51 -4.35 8.97 -19.68
C VAL A 51 -4.78 7.52 -19.91
N ILE A 52 -4.33 6.61 -19.06
CA ILE A 52 -4.78 5.22 -19.09
C ILE A 52 -6.28 5.12 -18.81
N LYS A 53 -6.95 4.19 -19.48
CA LYS A 53 -8.40 4.03 -19.39
C LYS A 53 -8.76 2.56 -19.22
N THR A 54 -9.89 2.30 -18.59
CA THR A 54 -10.51 0.97 -18.55
C THR A 54 -10.97 0.57 -19.95
N ALA A 55 -11.40 -0.68 -20.12
CA ALA A 55 -12.00 -1.15 -21.37
C ALA A 55 -13.21 -0.27 -21.81
N ASP A 56 -13.95 0.28 -20.85
CA ASP A 56 -15.06 1.21 -21.08
C ASP A 56 -14.62 2.66 -21.34
N ASN A 57 -13.34 2.88 -21.64
CA ASN A 57 -12.76 4.18 -21.95
C ASN A 57 -12.85 5.22 -20.80
N LYS A 58 -12.97 4.77 -19.55
CA LYS A 58 -12.99 5.65 -18.37
C LYS A 58 -11.59 5.75 -17.75
N PRO A 59 -11.09 6.95 -17.39
CA PRO A 59 -9.80 7.05 -16.72
C PRO A 59 -9.85 6.39 -15.35
N TYR A 60 -8.76 5.74 -14.95
CA TYR A 60 -8.62 5.10 -13.64
C TYR A 60 -7.19 5.24 -13.11
N ILE A 61 -7.00 4.98 -11.82
CA ILE A 61 -5.68 4.95 -11.18
C ILE A 61 -5.35 3.48 -10.91
N PRO A 62 -4.28 2.92 -11.50
CA PRO A 62 -3.88 1.55 -11.22
C PRO A 62 -3.45 1.40 -9.77
N GLY A 63 -3.83 0.29 -9.16
CA GLY A 63 -3.39 -0.07 -7.83
C GLY A 63 -1.86 -0.17 -7.75
N SER A 64 -1.21 -0.60 -8.84
CA SER A 64 0.26 -0.63 -8.94
C SER A 64 0.90 0.77 -8.93
N SER A 65 0.31 1.75 -9.63
CA SER A 65 0.79 3.13 -9.63
C SER A 65 0.62 3.79 -8.25
N PHE A 66 -0.53 3.58 -7.62
CA PHE A 66 -0.80 4.06 -6.27
C PHE A 66 0.13 3.40 -5.24
N LYS A 67 0.21 2.07 -5.25
CA LYS A 67 1.07 1.28 -4.35
C LYS A 67 2.54 1.62 -4.53
N GLY A 68 3.02 1.71 -5.77
CA GLY A 68 4.41 2.02 -6.06
C GLY A 68 4.81 3.42 -5.61
N LYS A 69 3.95 4.42 -5.83
CA LYS A 69 4.19 5.78 -5.32
C LYS A 69 4.15 5.83 -3.80
N GLY A 70 3.18 5.16 -3.18
CA GLY A 70 3.10 5.02 -1.72
C GLY A 70 4.35 4.37 -1.13
N ARG A 71 4.78 3.23 -1.68
CA ARG A 71 6.03 2.53 -1.31
C ARG A 71 7.24 3.45 -1.42
N SER A 72 7.39 4.18 -2.53
CA SER A 72 8.53 5.07 -2.75
C SER A 72 8.60 6.22 -1.74
N LEU A 73 7.45 6.80 -1.35
CA LEU A 73 7.41 7.83 -0.32
C LEU A 73 7.70 7.24 1.06
N PHE A 74 7.18 6.05 1.35
CA PHE A 74 7.40 5.36 2.61
C PHE A 74 8.86 4.93 2.79
N GLU A 75 9.50 4.37 1.74
CA GLU A 75 10.92 4.00 1.73
C GLU A 75 11.81 5.20 2.06
N LYS A 76 11.52 6.37 1.45
CA LYS A 76 12.23 7.62 1.73
C LYS A 76 12.00 8.12 3.15
N TRP A 77 10.77 8.02 3.65
CA TRP A 77 10.45 8.43 5.02
C TRP A 77 11.18 7.58 6.06
N GLN A 78 11.29 6.27 5.81
CA GLN A 78 12.03 5.33 6.64
C GLN A 78 13.56 5.46 6.50
N GLY A 79 14.06 6.30 5.58
CA GLY A 79 15.50 6.51 5.38
C GLY A 79 16.24 5.27 4.85
N LEU A 80 15.54 4.36 4.18
CA LEU A 80 16.11 3.11 3.68
C LEU A 80 16.95 3.35 2.43
N SER A 81 18.17 2.82 2.42
CA SER A 81 19.05 2.86 1.25
C SER A 81 18.61 1.84 0.22
N SER A 82 18.36 2.27 -1.02
CA SER A 82 18.06 1.34 -2.10
C SER A 82 19.24 0.40 -2.35
N ASN A 83 19.03 -0.89 -2.11
CA ASN A 83 20.06 -1.93 -2.18
C ASN A 83 19.91 -2.82 -3.43
N ARG A 84 18.83 -2.64 -4.20
CA ARG A 84 18.56 -3.46 -5.37
C ARG A 84 18.23 -2.66 -6.61
N ARG A 85 18.79 -3.11 -7.74
CA ARG A 85 18.44 -2.66 -9.08
C ARG A 85 17.37 -3.59 -9.67
N GLY A 86 16.16 -3.08 -9.87
CA GLY A 86 15.09 -3.75 -10.60
C GLY A 86 15.20 -3.53 -12.12
N ALA A 87 14.11 -3.82 -12.82
CA ALA A 87 13.96 -3.52 -14.24
C ALA A 87 14.20 -2.02 -14.52
N ASP A 88 14.67 -1.71 -15.73
CA ASP A 88 14.80 -0.33 -16.22
C ASP A 88 15.66 0.62 -15.36
N LYS A 89 16.68 0.08 -14.67
CA LYS A 89 17.57 0.87 -13.78
C LYS A 89 16.84 1.52 -12.60
N ILE A 90 15.69 0.96 -12.22
CA ILE A 90 14.95 1.41 -11.03
C ILE A 90 15.65 0.85 -9.79
N TYR A 91 16.02 1.72 -8.85
CA TYR A 91 16.58 1.32 -7.56
C TYR A 91 15.50 1.31 -6.50
N ARG A 92 15.50 0.28 -5.65
CA ARG A 92 14.58 0.15 -4.51
C ARG A 92 15.22 -0.64 -3.39
N TYR A 93 14.71 -0.47 -2.18
CA TYR A 93 15.01 -1.35 -1.07
C TYR A 93 14.22 -2.67 -1.17
N GLU A 94 14.91 -3.78 -0.93
CA GLU A 94 14.36 -5.13 -0.74
C GLU A 94 15.10 -5.82 0.41
N ALA A 95 14.36 -6.45 1.31
CA ALA A 95 14.93 -7.37 2.29
C ALA A 95 15.36 -8.70 1.62
N ASP A 96 16.56 -9.18 1.93
CA ASP A 96 17.14 -10.38 1.30
C ASP A 96 16.84 -11.69 2.06
N ASP A 97 16.32 -11.59 3.29
CA ASP A 97 15.95 -12.69 4.18
C ASP A 97 14.66 -12.40 4.97
N ILE A 98 14.09 -13.44 5.57
CA ILE A 98 12.79 -13.35 6.26
C ILE A 98 12.85 -12.51 7.54
N ASP A 99 13.93 -12.57 8.32
CA ASP A 99 14.05 -11.83 9.58
C ASP A 99 14.13 -10.32 9.30
N THR A 100 14.89 -9.94 8.28
CA THR A 100 14.97 -8.56 7.78
C THR A 100 13.62 -8.13 7.18
N ALA A 101 12.92 -9.00 6.44
CA ALA A 101 11.64 -8.66 5.85
C ALA A 101 10.55 -8.44 6.92
N LEU A 102 10.50 -9.30 7.93
CA LEU A 102 9.54 -9.18 9.03
C LEU A 102 9.84 -7.96 9.90
N SER A 103 11.11 -7.65 10.17
CA SER A 103 11.51 -6.49 10.99
C SER A 103 11.30 -5.14 10.29
N CYS A 104 11.17 -5.14 8.97
CA CYS A 104 11.08 -3.94 8.17
C CYS A 104 9.62 -3.59 7.84
N GLU A 105 9.13 -2.47 8.38
CA GLU A 105 7.76 -1.96 8.14
C GLU A 105 7.43 -1.84 6.64
N LEU A 106 8.41 -1.40 5.82
CA LEU A 106 8.26 -1.30 4.37
C LEU A 106 8.01 -2.68 3.75
N SER A 107 8.81 -3.68 4.13
CA SER A 107 8.72 -5.05 3.62
C SER A 107 7.44 -5.74 4.07
N ARG A 108 7.03 -5.55 5.35
CA ARG A 108 5.74 -6.06 5.87
C ARG A 108 4.54 -5.56 5.07
N LEU A 109 4.49 -4.25 4.82
CA LEU A 109 3.39 -3.63 4.08
C LEU A 109 3.45 -3.96 2.58
N PHE A 110 4.59 -3.74 1.93
CA PHE A 110 4.70 -3.71 0.48
C PHE A 110 5.31 -4.97 -0.15
N GLY A 111 5.74 -5.93 0.66
CA GLY A 111 6.40 -7.16 0.24
C GLY A 111 7.87 -6.95 -0.09
N SER A 112 8.64 -8.04 -0.09
CA SER A 112 10.02 -8.08 -0.55
C SER A 112 10.29 -9.28 -1.44
N THR A 113 11.15 -9.11 -2.43
CA THR A 113 11.61 -10.20 -3.30
C THR A 113 13.06 -10.54 -3.04
N SER A 114 13.41 -11.83 -2.96
CA SER A 114 14.82 -12.20 -2.79
C SER A 114 15.56 -12.16 -4.13
N ASN A 115 16.88 -11.94 -4.11
CA ASN A 115 17.70 -11.84 -5.34
C ASN A 115 18.21 -13.21 -5.79
N ASP A 116 18.10 -14.20 -4.91
CA ASP A 116 18.46 -15.58 -5.14
C ASP A 116 17.16 -16.38 -5.32
N GLY A 117 17.03 -17.09 -6.45
CA GLY A 117 15.86 -17.92 -6.74
C GLY A 117 15.64 -19.06 -5.74
N ASN A 118 16.63 -19.37 -4.90
CA ASN A 118 16.53 -20.34 -3.81
C ASN A 118 16.06 -19.73 -2.48
N LYS A 119 16.01 -18.38 -2.38
CA LYS A 119 15.55 -17.66 -1.19
C LYS A 119 14.10 -17.21 -1.36
N LEU A 120 13.45 -17.01 -0.23
CA LEU A 120 12.00 -16.91 -0.16
C LEU A 120 11.53 -15.49 -0.39
N ASN A 121 10.46 -15.35 -1.17
CA ASN A 121 9.79 -14.08 -1.35
C ASN A 121 8.86 -13.81 -0.18
N PHE A 122 8.88 -12.58 0.31
CA PHE A 122 8.00 -12.11 1.36
C PHE A 122 6.80 -11.39 0.72
N PRO A 123 5.59 -11.98 0.75
CA PRO A 123 4.43 -11.37 0.11
C PRO A 123 4.02 -10.08 0.84
N ALA A 124 3.45 -9.14 0.08
CA ALA A 124 2.92 -7.91 0.65
C ALA A 124 1.62 -8.19 1.41
N ARG A 125 1.46 -7.65 2.62
CA ARG A 125 0.17 -7.67 3.34
C ARG A 125 -0.82 -6.65 2.80
N LEU A 126 -0.33 -5.52 2.27
CA LEU A 126 -1.18 -4.48 1.67
C LEU A 126 -1.50 -4.79 0.21
N ILE A 127 -2.78 -4.93 -0.07
CA ILE A 127 -3.38 -5.05 -1.40
C ILE A 127 -4.01 -3.69 -1.74
N VAL A 128 -3.73 -3.21 -2.94
CA VAL A 128 -4.26 -1.94 -3.46
C VAL A 128 -5.07 -2.27 -4.70
N ARG A 129 -6.38 -2.03 -4.66
CA ARG A 129 -7.25 -2.23 -5.83
C ARG A 129 -7.10 -1.05 -6.78
N ASP A 130 -7.44 -1.27 -8.05
CA ASP A 130 -7.55 -0.17 -9.01
C ASP A 130 -8.62 0.81 -8.55
N LEU A 131 -8.29 2.11 -8.53
CA LEU A 131 -9.22 3.14 -8.10
C LEU A 131 -10.06 3.55 -9.32
N LEU A 132 -11.30 3.09 -9.32
CA LEU A 132 -12.26 3.35 -10.38
C LEU A 132 -12.90 4.74 -10.22
N PRO A 133 -13.23 5.40 -11.33
CA PRO A 133 -13.80 6.74 -11.29
C PRO A 133 -15.23 6.72 -10.74
N GLU A 134 -15.52 7.63 -9.82
CA GLU A 134 -16.88 7.96 -9.39
C GLU A 134 -17.40 9.18 -10.16
N LYS A 135 -16.55 10.19 -10.31
CA LYS A 135 -16.82 11.41 -11.08
C LYS A 135 -15.54 11.84 -11.76
N THR A 136 -15.49 11.88 -13.08
CA THR A 136 -14.27 12.29 -13.80
C THR A 136 -14.58 13.16 -15.01
N THR A 137 -13.62 14.01 -15.34
CA THR A 137 -13.59 14.76 -16.59
C THR A 137 -12.16 14.73 -17.14
N LEU A 138 -12.02 14.59 -18.45
CA LEU A 138 -10.73 14.62 -19.13
C LEU A 138 -10.55 15.97 -19.81
N GLU A 139 -9.35 16.50 -19.75
CA GLU A 139 -8.97 17.74 -20.41
C GLU A 139 -7.60 17.61 -21.09
N LYS A 140 -7.35 18.50 -22.04
CA LYS A 140 -6.06 18.61 -22.72
C LYS A 140 -5.31 19.79 -22.15
N LYS A 141 -4.07 19.57 -21.73
CA LYS A 141 -3.17 20.64 -21.29
C LYS A 141 -1.89 20.61 -22.12
N SER A 142 -1.61 21.73 -22.79
CA SER A 142 -0.33 21.94 -23.45
C SER A 142 0.69 22.54 -22.47
N GLU A 143 1.91 22.04 -22.53
CA GLU A 143 3.07 22.53 -21.81
C GLU A 143 4.19 22.86 -22.78
N ASN A 144 4.90 23.95 -22.54
CA ASN A 144 6.00 24.36 -23.39
C ASN A 144 7.33 24.19 -22.67
N THR A 145 8.30 23.58 -23.35
CA THR A 145 9.71 23.71 -22.95
C THR A 145 10.29 24.85 -23.76
N ILE A 146 10.86 25.86 -23.09
CA ILE A 146 11.42 27.05 -23.73
C ILE A 146 12.94 26.95 -23.69
N ASP A 147 13.57 27.03 -24.86
CA ASP A 147 15.02 27.14 -24.98
C ASP A 147 15.49 28.46 -24.36
N ARG A 148 16.49 28.38 -23.47
CA ARG A 148 16.89 29.54 -22.66
C ARG A 148 17.75 30.55 -23.41
N LEU A 149 18.27 30.21 -24.59
CA LEU A 149 19.12 31.07 -25.41
C LEU A 149 18.33 31.70 -26.57
N SER A 150 17.61 30.87 -27.32
CA SER A 150 16.83 31.28 -28.50
C SER A 150 15.40 31.70 -28.19
N ALA A 151 14.93 31.48 -26.96
CA ALA A 151 13.53 31.66 -26.56
C ALA A 151 12.51 30.83 -27.37
N HIS A 152 12.97 29.86 -28.18
CA HIS A 152 12.08 29.01 -28.97
C HIS A 152 11.25 28.07 -28.07
N ALA A 153 9.95 27.97 -28.35
CA ALA A 153 9.03 27.12 -27.59
C ALA A 153 8.83 25.75 -28.28
N ASN A 154 8.89 24.67 -27.50
CA ASN A 154 8.56 23.32 -27.92
C ASN A 154 7.31 22.82 -27.16
N PRO A 155 6.10 23.04 -27.70
CA PRO A 155 4.84 22.65 -27.06
C PRO A 155 4.63 21.14 -27.10
N ARG A 156 4.07 20.59 -26.02
CA ARG A 156 3.60 19.20 -25.90
C ARG A 156 2.24 19.17 -25.23
N THR A 157 1.31 18.40 -25.75
CA THR A 157 -0.06 18.31 -25.24
C THR A 157 -0.28 16.99 -24.53
N ASN A 158 -0.62 17.05 -23.25
CA ASN A 158 -0.96 15.89 -22.44
C ASN A 158 -2.47 15.85 -22.19
N GLU A 159 -3.08 14.68 -22.35
CA GLU A 159 -4.38 14.42 -21.75
C GLU A 159 -4.19 14.29 -20.23
N ARG A 160 -5.11 14.83 -19.43
CA ARG A 160 -5.12 14.65 -17.98
C ARG A 160 -6.54 14.59 -17.46
N VAL A 161 -6.70 13.95 -16.31
CA VAL A 161 -7.91 14.04 -15.49
C VAL A 161 -7.96 15.46 -14.92
N SER A 162 -9.10 16.13 -15.02
CA SER A 162 -9.29 17.47 -14.46
C SER A 162 -9.27 17.44 -12.93
N ASP A 163 -8.97 18.57 -12.31
CA ASP A 163 -9.22 18.76 -10.88
C ASP A 163 -10.71 18.58 -10.56
N GLY A 164 -11.01 18.32 -9.28
CA GLY A 164 -12.35 18.02 -8.78
C GLY A 164 -12.85 16.60 -9.09
N SER A 165 -12.13 15.84 -9.93
CA SER A 165 -12.39 14.42 -10.20
C SER A 165 -12.23 13.57 -8.94
N VAL A 166 -13.00 12.49 -8.83
CA VAL A 166 -13.11 11.60 -7.67
C VAL A 166 -13.02 10.14 -8.10
N PHE A 167 -12.19 9.38 -7.39
CA PHE A 167 -11.98 7.95 -7.56
C PHE A 167 -12.28 7.20 -6.26
N LYS A 168 -12.82 5.99 -6.37
CA LYS A 168 -13.08 5.13 -5.21
C LYS A 168 -11.78 4.49 -4.74
N LEU A 169 -11.48 4.62 -3.46
CA LEU A 169 -10.33 4.01 -2.80
C LEU A 169 -10.76 2.70 -2.14
N TYR A 170 -10.03 1.62 -2.44
CA TYR A 170 -10.17 0.33 -1.75
C TYR A 170 -8.79 -0.30 -1.54
N LEU A 171 -8.42 -0.49 -0.28
CA LEU A 171 -7.19 -1.13 0.17
C LEU A 171 -7.57 -2.26 1.13
N ASP A 172 -6.87 -3.38 1.04
CA ASP A 172 -7.02 -4.48 1.99
C ASP A 172 -5.66 -4.76 2.65
N TYR A 173 -5.63 -4.88 3.97
CA TYR A 173 -4.47 -5.38 4.71
C TYR A 173 -4.79 -6.76 5.27
N ASN A 174 -4.03 -7.76 4.86
CA ASN A 174 -4.20 -9.12 5.35
C ASN A 174 -3.64 -9.26 6.78
N LEU A 175 -4.46 -9.74 7.70
CA LEU A 175 -4.04 -10.12 9.04
C LEU A 175 -3.46 -11.54 8.97
N GLU A 176 -2.16 -11.66 8.73
CA GLU A 176 -1.45 -12.93 8.53
C GLU A 176 -0.32 -13.14 9.54
N VAL A 177 -0.40 -14.23 10.28
CA VAL A 177 0.66 -14.69 11.20
C VAL A 177 1.50 -15.74 10.49
N ILE A 178 2.83 -15.66 10.64
CA ILE A 178 3.74 -16.72 10.19
C ILE A 178 4.10 -17.57 11.42
N SER A 179 3.92 -18.88 11.33
CA SER A 179 4.23 -19.84 12.39
C SER A 179 5.11 -20.96 11.86
N ASP A 180 5.93 -21.60 12.69
CA ASP A 180 6.49 -22.92 12.36
C ASP A 180 5.52 -24.06 12.70
N ASP A 181 5.94 -25.28 12.37
CA ASP A 181 5.29 -26.53 12.74
C ASP A 181 5.18 -26.81 14.25
N TYR A 182 5.92 -26.08 15.08
CA TYR A 182 5.88 -26.19 16.54
C TYR A 182 4.92 -25.17 17.17
N GLY A 183 4.28 -24.32 16.36
CA GLY A 183 3.37 -23.27 16.83
C GLY A 183 4.08 -21.99 17.27
N ASN A 184 5.39 -21.86 17.04
CA ASN A 184 6.11 -20.62 17.33
C ASN A 184 5.77 -19.59 16.26
N ILE A 185 5.34 -18.40 16.70
CA ILE A 185 5.09 -17.28 15.80
C ILE A 185 6.42 -16.62 15.43
N TYR A 186 6.66 -16.51 14.12
CA TYR A 186 7.78 -15.78 13.55
C TYR A 186 7.40 -14.31 13.45
N LEU A 187 8.21 -13.48 14.11
CA LEU A 187 7.99 -12.05 14.23
C LEU A 187 9.03 -11.24 13.51
N GLY A 188 8.64 -10.00 13.26
CA GLY A 188 9.50 -8.94 12.80
C GLY A 188 10.33 -8.35 13.89
N ALA A 189 11.64 -8.37 13.67
CA ALA A 189 12.72 -8.06 14.59
C ALA A 189 12.87 -9.18 15.64
N LYS A 190 14.11 -9.56 15.89
CA LYS A 190 14.54 -10.12 17.16
C LYS A 190 14.28 -9.10 18.27
N ASN A 191 13.06 -8.60 18.48
CA ASN A 191 12.61 -7.70 19.53
C ASN A 191 13.56 -6.54 19.94
N ASN A 192 14.56 -6.14 19.15
CA ASN A 192 15.77 -5.50 19.70
C ASN A 192 16.28 -6.13 21.02
N GLY A 193 16.07 -7.44 21.25
CA GLY A 193 16.35 -8.14 22.50
C GLY A 193 15.27 -8.03 23.60
N ASP A 194 14.07 -7.52 23.31
CA ASP A 194 12.95 -7.37 24.26
C ASP A 194 12.09 -8.65 24.38
N PRO A 195 12.22 -9.45 25.45
CA PRO A 195 11.40 -10.65 25.63
C PRO A 195 9.89 -10.41 25.70
N GLN A 196 9.42 -9.16 25.92
CA GLN A 196 7.99 -8.82 26.00
C GLN A 196 7.27 -8.76 24.64
N LYS A 197 8.01 -8.74 23.52
CA LYS A 197 7.44 -8.75 22.16
C LYS A 197 7.52 -10.11 21.47
N SER A 198 7.46 -11.21 22.21
CA SER A 198 7.41 -12.56 21.63
C SER A 198 5.95 -13.03 21.42
N GLY A 199 5.73 -13.91 20.44
CA GLY A 199 4.42 -14.49 20.19
C GLY A 199 3.38 -13.51 19.61
N ILE A 200 2.11 -13.74 19.93
CA ILE A 200 1.00 -13.02 19.30
C ILE A 200 1.00 -11.51 19.60
N ASP A 201 1.48 -11.12 20.77
CA ASP A 201 1.51 -9.72 21.22
C ASP A 201 2.45 -8.86 20.38
N GLY A 202 3.62 -9.39 20.02
CA GLY A 202 4.56 -8.72 19.12
C GLY A 202 3.96 -8.55 17.72
N TYR A 203 3.30 -9.59 17.21
CA TYR A 203 2.61 -9.54 15.91
C TYR A 203 1.51 -8.47 15.88
N ILE A 204 0.71 -8.37 16.95
CA ILE A 204 -0.36 -7.38 16.98
C ILE A 204 0.19 -5.96 17.10
N ALA A 205 1.27 -5.77 17.86
CA ALA A 205 1.97 -4.49 17.90
C ALA A 205 2.43 -4.05 16.50
N ASP A 206 3.08 -4.96 15.76
CA ASP A 206 3.49 -4.73 14.37
C ASP A 206 2.30 -4.44 13.45
N THR A 207 1.19 -5.16 13.63
CA THR A 207 -0.05 -4.95 12.86
C THR A 207 -0.62 -3.57 13.11
N ILE A 208 -0.66 -3.11 14.37
CA ILE A 208 -1.16 -1.78 14.72
C ILE A 208 -0.28 -0.69 14.09
N ASP A 209 1.04 -0.86 14.12
CA ASP A 209 1.97 0.07 13.48
C ASP A 209 1.84 0.05 11.95
N ASP A 210 1.69 -1.12 11.34
CA ASP A 210 1.42 -1.28 9.90
C ASP A 210 0.11 -0.57 9.51
N LEU A 211 -0.98 -0.74 10.27
CA LEU A 211 -2.26 -0.05 10.04
C LEU A 211 -2.09 1.48 10.11
N LYS A 212 -1.40 1.99 11.13
CA LYS A 212 -1.06 3.42 11.24
C LYS A 212 -0.22 3.89 10.05
N ASN A 213 0.69 3.05 9.59
CA ASN A 213 1.58 3.34 8.48
C ASN A 213 0.86 3.41 7.12
N ILE A 214 -0.20 2.62 6.91
CA ILE A 214 -1.08 2.79 5.72
C ILE A 214 -1.62 4.23 5.69
N PHE A 215 -2.12 4.76 6.81
CA PHE A 215 -2.59 6.14 6.88
C PHE A 215 -1.47 7.18 6.77
N ASN A 216 -0.26 6.87 7.27
CA ASN A 216 0.92 7.71 7.00
C ASN A 216 1.23 7.79 5.50
N VAL A 217 1.12 6.67 4.76
CA VAL A 217 1.30 6.65 3.31
C VAL A 217 0.26 7.53 2.61
N LEU A 218 -1.00 7.48 3.03
CA LEU A 218 -2.03 8.38 2.52
C LEU A 218 -1.66 9.84 2.79
N LEU A 219 -1.22 10.18 4.01
CA LEU A 219 -0.78 11.54 4.36
C LEU A 219 0.42 12.02 3.53
N LEU A 220 1.40 11.14 3.29
CA LEU A 220 2.57 11.43 2.46
C LEU A 220 2.16 11.65 0.99
N LEU A 221 1.23 10.86 0.47
CA LEU A 221 0.69 11.04 -0.88
C LEU A 221 0.01 12.40 -1.05
N GLN A 222 -0.81 12.84 -0.08
CA GLN A 222 -1.48 14.16 -0.12
C GLN A 222 -0.52 15.34 -0.16
N HIS A 223 0.63 15.22 0.52
CA HIS A 223 1.67 16.26 0.57
C HIS A 223 2.75 16.08 -0.50
N SER A 224 2.61 15.06 -1.35
CA SER A 224 3.41 14.86 -2.54
C SER A 224 2.51 15.03 -3.77
N TYR A 225 2.75 14.23 -4.79
CA TYR A 225 1.91 14.13 -5.98
C TYR A 225 1.72 12.66 -6.35
N LEU A 226 0.69 12.38 -7.14
CA LEU A 226 0.44 11.08 -7.78
C LEU A 226 0.58 11.22 -9.30
N GLY A 227 1.08 10.17 -9.97
CA GLY A 227 1.26 10.19 -11.42
C GLY A 227 2.45 11.03 -11.90
N GLY A 228 2.38 11.49 -13.16
CA GLY A 228 3.44 12.23 -13.83
C GLY A 228 3.40 13.75 -13.60
N ASN A 229 4.51 14.44 -13.91
CA ASN A 229 4.63 15.90 -13.94
C ASN A 229 4.31 16.63 -12.62
N GLY A 230 4.48 15.98 -11.46
CA GLY A 230 4.19 16.56 -10.15
C GLY A 230 4.88 17.89 -9.85
N SER A 231 6.17 18.01 -10.23
CA SER A 231 6.93 19.27 -10.09
C SER A 231 6.40 20.42 -10.96
N ARG A 232 5.49 20.12 -11.91
CA ARG A 232 4.80 21.09 -12.79
C ARG A 232 3.34 21.31 -12.38
N GLY A 233 2.97 20.92 -11.15
CA GLY A 233 1.65 21.18 -10.56
C GLY A 233 0.59 20.11 -10.80
N TYR A 234 0.97 18.91 -11.26
CA TYR A 234 0.03 17.81 -11.46
C TYR A 234 -0.10 16.94 -10.21
N GLY A 235 -1.23 16.25 -10.11
CA GLY A 235 -1.36 15.08 -9.25
C GLY A 235 -1.43 15.38 -7.76
N ARG A 236 -1.77 16.59 -7.34
CA ARG A 236 -2.14 16.84 -5.93
C ARG A 236 -3.47 16.15 -5.66
N VAL A 237 -3.53 15.36 -4.59
CA VAL A 237 -4.71 14.56 -4.22
C VAL A 237 -5.07 14.74 -2.75
N SER A 238 -6.34 14.51 -2.43
CA SER A 238 -6.85 14.43 -1.05
C SER A 238 -7.65 13.14 -0.85
N PHE A 239 -7.76 12.70 0.40
CA PHE A 239 -8.57 11.54 0.78
C PHE A 239 -9.72 11.98 1.70
N THR A 240 -10.91 11.44 1.45
CA THR A 240 -12.15 11.78 2.16
C THR A 240 -13.02 10.54 2.33
N ASP A 241 -14.02 10.61 3.21
CA ASP A 241 -14.98 9.54 3.47
C ASP A 241 -14.30 8.18 3.75
N LEU A 242 -13.29 8.18 4.62
CA LEU A 242 -12.49 7.01 4.90
C LEU A 242 -13.16 6.15 5.97
N THR A 243 -13.22 4.84 5.70
CA THR A 243 -13.62 3.82 6.66
C THR A 243 -12.51 2.78 6.76
N LEU A 244 -12.06 2.46 7.98
CA LEU A 244 -11.27 1.27 8.29
C LEU A 244 -12.18 0.28 9.00
N GLU A 245 -12.32 -0.92 8.45
CA GLU A 245 -13.06 -2.02 9.05
C GLU A 245 -12.12 -3.21 9.26
N ILE A 246 -11.96 -3.65 10.51
CA ILE A 246 -11.15 -4.80 10.90
C ILE A 246 -12.09 -5.97 11.18
N LYS A 247 -11.93 -7.05 10.41
CA LYS A 247 -12.72 -8.28 10.50
C LYS A 247 -11.84 -9.49 10.72
N THR A 248 -12.27 -10.39 11.59
CA THR A 248 -11.67 -11.74 11.68
C THR A 248 -12.15 -12.64 10.54
N ILE A 249 -11.44 -13.74 10.26
CA ILE A 249 -11.88 -14.72 9.25
C ILE A 249 -13.20 -15.38 9.64
N SER A 250 -13.52 -15.53 10.95
CA SER A 250 -14.83 -16.02 11.39
C SER A 250 -15.96 -15.08 10.99
N GLU A 251 -15.78 -13.77 11.15
CA GLU A 251 -16.76 -12.78 10.70
C GLU A 251 -16.86 -12.72 9.17
N LEU A 252 -15.73 -12.76 8.46
CA LEU A 252 -15.71 -12.80 6.99
C LEU A 252 -16.46 -14.00 6.44
N LEU A 253 -16.32 -15.16 7.07
CA LEU A 253 -16.98 -16.41 6.66
C LEU A 253 -18.34 -16.61 7.33
N SER A 254 -18.81 -15.67 8.15
CA SER A 254 -20.07 -15.77 8.90
C SER A 254 -20.19 -17.04 9.75
N ILE A 255 -19.08 -17.50 10.35
CA ILE A 255 -19.01 -18.74 11.14
C ILE A 255 -19.55 -18.52 12.56
N GLU A 256 -19.27 -17.38 13.19
CA GLU A 256 -19.76 -17.03 14.53
C GLU A 256 -20.51 -15.68 14.50
N ASN A 257 -21.64 -15.60 15.19
CA ASN A 257 -22.57 -14.46 15.14
C ASN A 257 -22.36 -13.42 16.27
N THR A 258 -21.21 -13.43 16.95
CA THR A 258 -21.06 -12.74 18.24
C THR A 258 -20.03 -11.61 18.28
N ALA A 259 -19.05 -11.58 17.38
CA ALA A 259 -18.06 -10.50 17.34
C ALA A 259 -18.48 -9.43 16.33
N LYS A 260 -18.42 -8.16 16.74
CA LYS A 260 -18.64 -7.02 15.84
C LYS A 260 -17.28 -6.56 15.30
N PRO A 261 -17.18 -6.23 14.00
CA PRO A 261 -15.96 -5.69 13.45
C PRO A 261 -15.61 -4.37 14.13
N ILE A 262 -14.30 -4.10 14.25
CA ILE A 262 -13.85 -2.77 14.69
C ILE A 262 -13.92 -1.84 13.49
N ILE A 263 -14.66 -0.74 13.63
CA ILE A 263 -14.86 0.24 12.57
C ILE A 263 -14.39 1.62 13.05
N PHE A 264 -13.63 2.29 12.18
CA PHE A 264 -13.22 3.68 12.32
C PHE A 264 -13.68 4.44 11.07
N GLU A 265 -14.25 5.63 11.26
CA GLU A 265 -14.75 6.47 10.17
C GLU A 265 -14.29 7.91 10.36
N SER A 266 -13.71 8.49 9.32
CA SER A 266 -13.36 9.90 9.32
C SER A 266 -13.17 10.44 7.90
N THR A 267 -13.30 11.75 7.76
CA THR A 267 -12.98 12.45 6.52
C THR A 267 -11.48 12.64 6.27
N LYS A 268 -10.60 12.33 7.24
CA LYS A 268 -9.15 12.59 7.12
C LYS A 268 -8.30 11.39 7.58
N PRO A 269 -7.23 11.03 6.84
CA PRO A 269 -6.32 9.95 7.25
C PRO A 269 -5.70 10.13 8.64
N LYS A 270 -5.41 11.38 9.04
CA LYS A 270 -4.77 11.69 10.32
C LYS A 270 -5.64 11.31 11.51
N GLU A 271 -6.95 11.51 11.40
CA GLU A 271 -7.92 11.25 12.47
C GLU A 271 -8.04 9.74 12.69
N ILE A 272 -8.20 8.93 11.63
CA ILE A 272 -8.19 7.45 11.75
C ILE A 272 -6.88 6.95 12.37
N ARG A 273 -5.72 7.48 11.95
CA ARG A 273 -4.43 7.12 12.55
C ARG A 273 -4.41 7.38 14.07
N GLN A 274 -4.96 8.51 14.52
CA GLN A 274 -5.01 8.86 15.95
C GLN A 274 -5.99 7.94 16.70
N GLU A 275 -7.11 7.59 16.09
CA GLU A 275 -8.06 6.65 16.67
C GLU A 275 -7.48 5.24 16.83
N ILE A 276 -6.75 4.73 15.83
CA ILE A 276 -6.03 3.45 15.94
C ILE A 276 -5.09 3.44 17.15
N GLU A 277 -4.32 4.51 17.36
CA GLU A 277 -3.44 4.61 18.53
C GLU A 277 -4.24 4.64 19.84
N SER A 278 -5.33 5.41 19.90
CA SER A 278 -6.17 5.50 21.10
C SER A 278 -6.87 4.18 21.45
N LYS A 279 -7.21 3.36 20.44
CA LYS A 279 -7.90 2.08 20.57
C LYS A 279 -6.98 0.87 20.43
N LYS A 280 -5.66 1.04 20.56
CA LYS A 280 -4.70 -0.05 20.38
C LYS A 280 -4.93 -1.25 21.31
N VAL A 281 -5.43 -1.00 22.53
CA VAL A 281 -5.76 -2.06 23.50
C VAL A 281 -6.98 -2.87 23.03
N GLU A 282 -8.03 -2.20 22.55
CA GLU A 282 -9.22 -2.84 21.97
C GLU A 282 -8.86 -3.68 20.74
N ILE A 283 -8.04 -3.13 19.82
CA ILE A 283 -7.54 -3.88 18.65
C ILE A 283 -6.73 -5.10 19.10
N LYS A 284 -5.87 -4.94 20.12
CA LYS A 284 -5.08 -6.05 20.68
C LYS A 284 -5.97 -7.17 21.21
N GLU A 285 -6.90 -6.84 22.09
CA GLU A 285 -7.82 -7.82 22.68
C GLU A 285 -8.64 -8.53 21.61
N TYR A 286 -9.13 -7.78 20.62
CA TYR A 286 -9.91 -8.30 19.51
C TYR A 286 -9.13 -9.34 18.69
N ILE A 287 -7.90 -9.02 18.23
CA ILE A 287 -7.08 -9.95 17.44
C ILE A 287 -6.60 -11.13 18.30
N SER A 288 -6.14 -10.88 19.53
CA SER A 288 -5.66 -11.95 20.44
C SER A 288 -6.74 -12.97 20.75
N SER A 289 -7.96 -12.52 21.07
CA SER A 289 -9.08 -13.42 21.38
C SER A 289 -9.37 -14.40 20.24
N TYR A 290 -9.20 -13.94 19.01
CA TYR A 290 -9.42 -14.74 17.82
C TYR A 290 -8.27 -15.71 17.53
N TYR A 291 -7.02 -15.24 17.67
CA TYR A 291 -5.84 -16.10 17.52
C TYR A 291 -5.90 -17.33 18.44
N THR A 292 -6.24 -17.14 19.72
CA THR A 292 -6.38 -18.26 20.67
C THR A 292 -7.43 -19.28 20.21
N LYS A 293 -8.56 -18.83 19.66
CA LYS A 293 -9.59 -19.73 19.11
C LYS A 293 -9.07 -20.53 17.91
N VAL A 294 -8.35 -19.90 16.99
CA VAL A 294 -7.82 -20.55 15.78
C VAL A 294 -6.74 -21.58 16.13
N CYS A 295 -5.80 -21.25 17.02
CA CYS A 295 -4.72 -22.16 17.39
C CYS A 295 -5.14 -23.28 18.34
N SER A 296 -6.34 -23.19 18.94
CA SER A 296 -6.92 -24.27 19.76
C SER A 296 -7.64 -25.36 18.94
N ARG A 297 -7.75 -25.20 17.61
CA ARG A 297 -8.36 -26.16 16.68
C ARG A 297 -7.30 -27.03 16.02
#